data_AF-A0AAE0Q9V5-F1
#
_entry.id   AF-A0AAE0Q9V5-F1
#
_cell.length_a   1.000
_cell.length_b   1.000
_cell.length_c   1.000
_cell.angle_alpha   90.00
_cell.angle_beta   90.00
_cell.angle_gamma   90.00
#
_symmetry.space_group_name_H-M   'P 1'
#
loop_
_entity.id
_entity.type
_entity.pdbx_description
1 polymer ?
#
loop_
_entity_poly.entity_id
_entity_poly.type
_entity_poly.pdbx_seq_one_letter_code
_entity_poly.pdbx_strand_id
1 'polypeptide(L)'
;MSLTETRSNQENLEEAFRIAQQELGVPRLLEPEDIDVSHPDEKSIMTYVAQFLQYSKDMPSVDDDLEVSPSEKVREMTCWLQRAYEELLDVWSSTEREGYCRRYQAFQTFVGSFYEQRHPVIPMLSAMKRSTKLSEEQVALRQAWDNMEDRLQRCRTELDGALPAPLHSLAQWLQRMEAVLAEDHGTSDHRSAAQNARDKKEQLKGLMVDMSGHLDTLHLFHNTDDEGSSLIPDEKLDELKRRFTNARVTAKYHGIKLEYSEHWHHVCELLSRLKSKLNAWRGPYGSQESVLSLLQDWSDTIEKQGLVSILNAALHKLKETASTYTGKAALSEDSGTVNRQVKEAESEAAVSTEEADTVRGTMDRVLATWESYKHCSHSLQVFLGQEQAGSKVPENLSKWSSLQAQLNESGNFLIEVTDSSTSSSVANELGKLNRRWADFIKRTKFVSTKEAVPSQQASSSAPCAQAVQRLVQEADWTLREAVEVSPEALHSYRKRLQVSLMAVSDK
;
A
#
# COMPACT_ATOMS: atom_id res chain seq x y z
N MET A 1 -55.29 20.47 4.10
CA MET A 1 -55.77 20.18 5.47
C MET A 1 -56.28 18.76 5.46
N SER A 2 -55.47 17.81 5.92
CA SER A 2 -55.78 16.37 5.88
C SER A 2 -56.83 16.04 6.94
N LEU A 3 -57.80 15.18 6.62
CA LEU A 3 -58.87 14.70 7.51
C LEU A 3 -58.35 13.99 8.80
N THR A 4 -57.05 13.72 8.88
CA THR A 4 -56.36 13.05 9.99
C THR A 4 -56.16 13.94 11.22
N GLU A 5 -56.27 15.26 11.10
CA GLU A 5 -56.03 16.20 12.21
C GLU A 5 -57.25 16.39 13.14
N THR A 6 -58.43 15.84 12.79
CA THR A 6 -59.68 16.01 13.56
C THR A 6 -60.19 14.76 14.28
N ARG A 7 -59.52 13.60 14.14
CA ARG A 7 -59.94 12.30 14.70
C ARG A 7 -59.05 11.86 15.86
N SER A 8 -59.56 11.01 16.75
CA SER A 8 -58.75 10.44 17.84
C SER A 8 -57.70 9.47 17.30
N ASN A 9 -56.62 9.27 18.07
CA ASN A 9 -55.51 8.41 17.68
C ASN A 9 -55.95 6.96 17.46
N GLN A 10 -56.86 6.47 18.33
CA GLN A 10 -57.48 5.16 18.22
C GLN A 10 -58.31 5.00 16.93
N GLU A 11 -59.10 6.01 16.54
CA GLU A 11 -59.87 5.99 15.28
C GLU A 11 -58.96 6.04 14.04
N ASN A 12 -57.83 6.74 14.11
CA ASN A 12 -56.85 6.79 13.04
C ASN A 12 -56.15 5.44 12.86
N LEU A 13 -55.81 4.77 13.96
CA LEU A 13 -55.20 3.43 13.94
C LEU A 13 -56.20 2.37 13.44
N GLU A 14 -57.45 2.44 13.88
CA GLU A 14 -58.52 1.54 13.41
C GLU A 14 -58.72 1.65 11.89
N GLU A 15 -58.80 2.89 11.37
CA GLU A 15 -58.95 3.12 9.94
C GLU A 15 -57.70 2.71 9.16
N ALA A 16 -56.50 2.94 9.70
CA ALA A 16 -55.25 2.50 9.09
C ALA A 16 -55.17 0.97 8.96
N PHE A 17 -55.54 0.22 10.01
CA PHE A 17 -55.56 -1.25 9.97
C PHE A 17 -56.64 -1.78 9.02
N ARG A 18 -57.82 -1.15 9.00
CA ARG A 18 -58.89 -1.50 8.07
C ARG A 18 -58.45 -1.32 6.62
N ILE A 19 -57.82 -0.19 6.29
CA ILE A 19 -57.28 0.08 4.95
C ILE A 19 -56.17 -0.91 4.61
N ALA A 20 -55.24 -1.17 5.53
CA ALA A 20 -54.15 -2.11 5.31
C ALA A 20 -54.65 -3.54 5.02
N GLN A 21 -55.69 -3.99 5.73
CA GLN A 21 -56.27 -5.30 5.51
C GLN A 21 -57.10 -5.39 4.23
N GLN A 22 -57.89 -4.35 3.93
CA GLN A 22 -58.83 -4.37 2.81
C GLN A 22 -58.17 -4.05 1.47
N GLU A 23 -57.27 -3.06 1.44
CA GLU A 23 -56.64 -2.56 0.21
C GLU A 23 -55.26 -3.18 -0.03
N LEU A 24 -54.50 -3.46 1.04
CA LEU A 24 -53.13 -3.99 0.94
C LEU A 24 -53.03 -5.48 1.30
N GLY A 25 -54.14 -6.11 1.73
CA GLY A 25 -54.16 -7.52 2.12
C GLY A 25 -53.26 -7.87 3.30
N VAL A 26 -52.78 -6.88 4.06
CA VAL A 26 -51.90 -7.08 5.22
C VAL A 26 -52.76 -7.56 6.40
N PRO A 27 -52.52 -8.76 6.95
CA PRO A 27 -53.36 -9.31 8.01
C PRO A 27 -53.21 -8.48 9.29
N ARG A 28 -54.32 -8.00 9.84
CA ARG A 28 -54.35 -7.25 11.11
C ARG A 28 -53.81 -8.13 12.24
N LEU A 29 -52.63 -7.78 12.77
CA LEU A 29 -51.98 -8.48 13.89
C LEU A 29 -52.01 -7.71 15.20
N LEU A 30 -52.38 -6.42 15.14
CA LEU A 30 -52.41 -5.50 16.27
C LEU A 30 -53.76 -4.81 16.31
N GLU A 31 -54.24 -4.54 17.52
CA GLU A 31 -55.40 -3.71 17.78
C GLU A 31 -54.95 -2.27 18.14
N PRO A 32 -55.78 -1.24 17.90
CA PRO A 32 -55.43 0.14 18.26
C PRO A 32 -55.03 0.30 19.73
N GLU A 33 -55.62 -0.52 20.60
CA GLU A 33 -55.36 -0.58 22.04
C GLU A 33 -53.96 -1.12 22.38
N ASP A 34 -53.32 -1.86 21.47
CA ASP A 34 -51.95 -2.37 21.64
C ASP A 34 -50.90 -1.30 21.34
N ILE A 35 -51.29 -0.23 20.63
CA ILE A 35 -50.39 0.84 20.18
C ILE A 35 -50.67 2.16 20.91
N ASP A 36 -51.94 2.51 21.15
CA ASP A 36 -52.35 3.75 21.82
C ASP A 36 -52.22 3.64 23.36
N VAL A 37 -51.05 3.18 23.80
CA VAL A 37 -50.63 3.03 25.20
C VAL A 37 -49.29 3.72 25.42
N SER A 38 -48.99 4.07 26.67
CA SER A 38 -47.77 4.83 27.02
C SER A 38 -46.46 4.18 26.54
N HIS A 39 -46.42 2.85 26.47
CA HIS A 39 -45.25 2.05 26.07
C HIS A 39 -45.68 0.82 25.27
N PRO A 40 -45.84 0.92 23.95
CA PRO A 40 -46.24 -0.21 23.12
C PRO A 40 -45.08 -1.19 22.89
N ASP A 41 -45.38 -2.46 22.60
CA ASP A 41 -44.35 -3.48 22.36
C ASP A 41 -43.68 -3.29 20.99
N GLU A 42 -42.44 -2.81 21.02
CA GLU A 42 -41.64 -2.51 19.84
C GLU A 42 -41.45 -3.73 18.93
N LYS A 43 -41.36 -4.94 19.51
CA LYS A 43 -41.18 -6.16 18.73
C LYS A 43 -42.43 -6.52 17.93
N SER A 44 -43.61 -6.35 18.54
CA SER A 44 -44.90 -6.56 17.88
C SER A 44 -45.16 -5.50 16.81
N ILE A 45 -44.86 -4.22 17.08
CA ILE A 45 -44.95 -3.15 16.07
C ILE A 45 -44.00 -3.43 14.90
N MET A 46 -42.73 -3.75 15.17
CA MET A 46 -41.74 -4.03 14.13
C MET A 46 -42.16 -5.23 13.27
N THR A 47 -42.74 -6.27 13.88
CA THR A 47 -43.24 -7.45 13.16
C THR A 47 -44.41 -7.09 12.25
N TYR A 48 -45.35 -6.27 12.71
CA TYR A 48 -46.48 -5.84 11.90
C TYR A 48 -46.05 -4.90 10.76
N VAL A 49 -45.19 -3.91 11.04
CA VAL A 49 -44.64 -2.99 10.04
C VAL A 49 -43.81 -3.74 8.98
N ALA A 50 -43.11 -4.82 9.35
CA ALA A 50 -42.38 -5.64 8.40
C ALA A 50 -43.27 -6.32 7.33
N GLN A 51 -44.56 -6.55 7.62
CA GLN A 51 -45.48 -7.10 6.62
C GLN A 51 -45.79 -6.11 5.49
N PHE A 52 -45.77 -4.80 5.78
CA PHE A 52 -45.89 -3.77 4.75
C PHE A 52 -44.67 -3.74 3.81
N LEU A 53 -43.48 -4.10 4.32
CA LEU A 53 -42.29 -4.26 3.48
C LEU A 53 -42.40 -5.48 2.56
N GLN A 54 -43.13 -6.52 2.98
CA GLN A 54 -43.36 -7.70 2.15
C GLN A 54 -44.34 -7.37 1.01
N TYR A 55 -45.37 -6.56 1.28
CA TYR A 55 -46.24 -5.99 0.23
C TYR A 55 -45.46 -5.13 -0.78
N SER A 56 -44.46 -4.36 -0.34
CA SER A 56 -43.60 -3.58 -1.27
C SER A 56 -42.73 -4.45 -2.20
N LYS A 57 -42.54 -5.74 -1.85
CA LYS A 57 -41.79 -6.72 -2.65
C LYS A 57 -42.70 -7.58 -3.54
N ASP A 58 -43.95 -7.76 -3.13
CA ASP A 58 -44.95 -8.59 -3.82
C ASP A 58 -45.98 -7.77 -4.64
N MET A 59 -45.84 -6.43 -4.71
CA MET A 59 -46.47 -5.65 -5.78
C MET A 59 -45.89 -6.11 -7.12
N PRO A 60 -46.69 -6.72 -8.03
CA PRO A 60 -46.33 -6.69 -9.43
C PRO A 60 -46.26 -5.21 -9.79
N SER A 61 -45.10 -4.74 -10.24
CA SER A 61 -45.02 -3.44 -10.90
C SER A 61 -46.13 -3.40 -11.95
N VAL A 62 -47.06 -2.45 -11.85
CA VAL A 62 -48.03 -2.14 -12.92
C VAL A 62 -47.31 -1.40 -14.05
N ASP A 63 -46.15 -1.92 -14.42
CA ASP A 63 -45.25 -1.53 -15.49
C ASP A 63 -44.56 -2.83 -15.95
N ASP A 64 -45.39 -3.81 -16.33
CA ASP A 64 -44.97 -4.99 -17.10
C ASP A 64 -45.04 -4.69 -18.62
N ASP A 65 -44.83 -3.42 -18.99
CA ASP A 65 -44.62 -2.96 -20.36
C ASP A 65 -43.62 -1.81 -20.31
N LEU A 66 -42.36 -2.10 -20.68
CA LEU A 66 -41.20 -1.18 -20.83
C LEU A 66 -40.27 -1.01 -19.59
N GLU A 67 -39.69 -2.12 -19.08
CA GLU A 67 -38.42 -2.02 -18.33
C GLU A 67 -37.31 -1.46 -19.25
N VAL A 68 -37.08 -0.15 -19.15
CA VAL A 68 -35.90 0.52 -19.73
C VAL A 68 -34.66 -0.08 -19.06
N SER A 69 -33.80 -0.73 -19.85
CA SER A 69 -32.57 -1.35 -19.35
C SER A 69 -31.74 -0.34 -18.52
N PRO A 70 -31.03 -0.76 -17.45
CA PRO A 70 -30.14 0.14 -16.70
C PRO A 70 -29.15 0.91 -17.58
N SER A 71 -28.74 0.31 -18.71
CA SER A 71 -27.94 0.92 -19.78
C SER A 71 -28.64 2.13 -20.42
N GLU A 72 -29.89 1.96 -20.78
CA GLU A 72 -30.71 2.96 -21.46
C GLU A 72 -31.03 4.13 -20.54
N LYS A 73 -31.23 3.89 -19.24
CA LYS A 73 -31.37 4.95 -18.25
C LYS A 73 -30.09 5.78 -18.08
N VAL A 74 -28.90 5.14 -18.10
CA VAL A 74 -27.60 5.83 -18.08
C VAL A 74 -27.42 6.69 -19.33
N ARG A 75 -27.81 6.16 -20.50
CA ARG A 75 -27.79 6.89 -21.77
C ARG A 75 -28.72 8.10 -21.77
N GLU A 76 -29.96 7.93 -21.28
CA GLU A 76 -30.93 9.02 -21.15
C GLU A 76 -30.38 10.16 -20.29
N MET A 77 -29.83 9.84 -19.12
CA MET A 77 -29.22 10.84 -18.23
C MET A 77 -27.99 11.51 -18.84
N THR A 78 -27.21 10.77 -19.63
CA THR A 78 -26.08 11.35 -20.38
C THR A 78 -26.56 12.37 -21.40
N CYS A 79 -27.60 12.04 -22.17
CA CYS A 79 -28.21 12.97 -23.13
C CYS A 79 -28.80 14.20 -22.44
N TRP A 80 -29.45 14.03 -21.28
CA TRP A 80 -29.94 15.16 -20.49
C TRP A 80 -28.82 16.10 -20.06
N LEU A 81 -27.70 15.58 -19.53
CA LEU A 81 -26.53 16.39 -19.16
C LEU A 81 -25.95 17.15 -20.35
N GLN A 82 -25.87 16.51 -21.52
CA GLN A 82 -25.36 17.15 -22.74
C GLN A 82 -26.27 18.30 -23.20
N ARG A 83 -27.59 18.13 -23.15
CA ARG A 83 -28.54 19.21 -23.46
C ARG A 83 -28.45 20.36 -22.45
N ALA A 84 -28.35 20.05 -21.17
CA ALA A 84 -28.17 21.06 -20.12
C ALA A 84 -26.85 21.84 -20.31
N TYR A 85 -25.80 21.17 -20.78
CA TYR A 85 -24.54 21.80 -21.13
C TYR A 85 -24.68 22.77 -22.32
N GLU A 86 -25.40 22.37 -23.37
CA GLU A 86 -25.71 23.23 -24.52
C GLU A 86 -26.56 24.45 -24.10
N GLU A 87 -27.60 24.23 -23.28
CA GLU A 87 -28.43 25.32 -22.72
C GLU A 87 -27.58 26.32 -21.94
N LEU A 88 -26.64 25.84 -21.10
CA LEU A 88 -25.72 26.73 -20.38
C LEU A 88 -24.85 27.57 -21.33
N LEU A 89 -24.38 26.99 -22.44
CA LEU A 89 -23.61 27.75 -23.45
C LEU A 89 -24.46 28.83 -24.13
N ASP A 90 -25.71 28.52 -24.45
CA ASP A 90 -26.64 29.46 -25.08
C ASP A 90 -27.00 30.62 -24.12
N VAL A 91 -27.32 30.30 -22.87
CA VAL A 91 -27.57 31.31 -21.81
C VAL A 91 -26.32 32.18 -21.59
N TRP A 92 -25.13 31.58 -21.62
CA TRP A 92 -23.89 32.31 -21.42
C TRP A 92 -23.57 33.28 -22.57
N SER A 93 -23.70 32.81 -23.81
CA SER A 93 -23.39 33.61 -25.00
C SER A 93 -24.39 34.74 -25.22
N SER A 94 -25.68 34.50 -24.96
CA SER A 94 -26.72 35.53 -25.08
C SER A 94 -26.55 36.69 -24.08
N THR A 95 -26.02 36.41 -22.89
CA THR A 95 -25.81 37.42 -21.83
C THR A 95 -24.44 38.11 -21.89
N GLU A 96 -23.64 37.88 -22.93
CA GLU A 96 -22.30 38.48 -23.07
C GLU A 96 -22.33 40.03 -23.16
N ARG A 97 -23.44 40.60 -23.63
CA ARG A 97 -23.59 42.05 -23.83
C ARG A 97 -24.52 42.75 -22.84
N GLU A 98 -25.15 42.01 -21.92
CA GLU A 98 -26.23 42.51 -21.06
C GLU A 98 -25.76 43.07 -19.69
N GLY A 99 -24.45 43.15 -19.46
CA GLY A 99 -23.85 43.62 -18.22
C GLY A 99 -23.79 42.55 -17.11
N TYR A 100 -23.15 42.89 -15.99
CA TYR A 100 -22.81 41.94 -14.92
C TYR A 100 -24.05 41.32 -14.25
N CYS A 101 -24.98 42.16 -13.77
CA CYS A 101 -26.13 41.72 -12.99
C CYS A 101 -27.03 40.75 -13.77
N ARG A 102 -27.28 41.04 -15.05
CA ARG A 102 -28.07 40.17 -15.94
C ARG A 102 -27.38 38.82 -16.16
N ARG A 103 -26.07 38.82 -16.44
CA ARG A 103 -25.29 37.59 -16.60
C ARG A 103 -25.31 36.73 -15.34
N TYR A 104 -25.11 37.35 -14.17
CA TYR A 104 -25.15 36.65 -12.90
C TYR A 104 -26.54 36.04 -12.64
N GLN A 105 -27.62 36.80 -12.83
CA GLN A 105 -28.98 36.32 -12.62
C GLN A 105 -29.32 35.15 -13.54
N ALA A 106 -29.02 35.26 -14.84
CA ALA A 106 -29.26 34.18 -15.80
C ALA A 106 -28.50 32.90 -15.43
N PHE A 107 -27.23 33.03 -15.02
CA PHE A 107 -26.44 31.91 -14.52
C PHE A 107 -27.04 31.29 -13.25
N GLN A 108 -27.47 32.10 -12.28
CA GLN A 108 -28.09 31.60 -11.04
C GLN A 108 -29.42 30.87 -11.33
N THR A 109 -30.25 31.39 -12.23
CA THR A 109 -31.49 30.73 -12.64
C THR A 109 -31.22 29.35 -13.24
N PHE A 110 -30.25 29.27 -14.17
CA PHE A 110 -29.84 27.99 -14.76
C PHE A 110 -29.30 27.03 -13.68
N VAL A 111 -28.39 27.50 -12.82
CA VAL A 111 -27.76 26.68 -11.78
C VAL A 111 -28.78 26.14 -10.78
N GLY A 112 -29.77 26.96 -10.38
CA GLY A 112 -30.86 26.53 -9.52
C GLY A 112 -31.65 25.38 -10.14
N SER A 113 -32.09 25.56 -11.40
CA SER A 113 -32.81 24.52 -12.16
C SER A 113 -31.99 23.24 -12.33
N PHE A 114 -30.71 23.37 -12.70
CA PHE A 114 -29.81 22.23 -12.86
C PHE A 114 -29.62 21.44 -11.55
N TYR A 115 -29.45 22.13 -10.43
CA TYR A 115 -29.22 21.49 -9.14
C TYR A 115 -30.46 20.76 -8.59
N GLU A 116 -31.66 21.23 -8.90
CA GLU A 116 -32.91 20.52 -8.59
C GLU A 116 -33.08 19.26 -9.46
N GLN A 117 -32.69 19.31 -10.73
CA GLN A 117 -32.92 18.22 -11.66
C GLN A 117 -31.84 17.12 -11.64
N ARG A 118 -30.63 17.40 -11.14
CA ARG A 118 -29.50 16.44 -11.20
C ARG A 118 -29.61 15.23 -10.28
N HIS A 119 -30.58 15.20 -9.35
CA HIS A 119 -30.68 14.17 -8.32
C HIS A 119 -30.64 12.72 -8.85
N PRO A 120 -31.24 12.36 -10.00
CA PRO A 120 -31.16 10.99 -10.54
C PRO A 120 -29.75 10.55 -10.95
N VAL A 121 -28.85 11.49 -11.27
CA VAL A 121 -27.47 11.20 -11.71
C VAL A 121 -26.55 10.86 -10.53
N ILE A 122 -26.78 11.45 -9.36
CA ILE A 122 -25.90 11.31 -8.19
C ILE A 122 -25.75 9.85 -7.72
N PRO A 123 -26.83 9.04 -7.58
CA PRO A 123 -26.71 7.63 -7.22
C PRO A 123 -25.95 6.80 -8.26
N MET A 124 -26.11 7.12 -9.56
CA MET A 124 -25.42 6.42 -10.65
C MET A 124 -23.91 6.64 -10.55
N LEU A 125 -23.47 7.90 -10.39
CA LEU A 125 -22.06 8.22 -10.19
C LEU A 125 -21.49 7.59 -8.91
N SER A 126 -22.30 7.52 -7.84
CA SER A 126 -21.91 6.87 -6.58
C SER A 126 -21.79 5.35 -6.71
N ALA A 127 -22.64 4.71 -7.50
CA ALA A 127 -22.50 3.29 -7.84
C ALA A 127 -21.25 3.03 -8.68
N MET A 128 -20.94 3.92 -9.63
CA MET A 128 -19.75 3.82 -10.48
C MET A 128 -18.44 3.93 -9.69
N LYS A 129 -18.37 4.80 -8.67
CA LYS A 129 -17.18 4.89 -7.78
C LYS A 129 -16.85 3.59 -7.07
N ARG A 130 -17.83 2.70 -6.87
CA ARG A 130 -17.66 1.40 -6.19
C ARG A 130 -17.35 0.26 -7.17
N SER A 131 -17.45 0.51 -8.47
CA SER A 131 -17.19 -0.50 -9.49
C SER A 131 -15.75 -0.46 -9.96
N THR A 132 -15.13 -1.63 -10.11
CA THR A 132 -13.79 -1.79 -10.68
C THR A 132 -13.80 -1.93 -12.20
N LYS A 133 -14.99 -2.10 -12.81
CA LYS A 133 -15.18 -2.15 -14.27
C LYS A 133 -16.41 -1.29 -14.63
N LEU A 134 -16.22 -0.29 -15.48
CA LEU A 134 -17.28 0.59 -15.96
C LEU A 134 -17.67 0.22 -17.39
N SER A 135 -18.96 0.26 -17.71
CA SER A 135 -19.42 0.13 -19.10
C SER A 135 -19.11 1.41 -19.89
N GLU A 136 -19.13 1.34 -21.22
CA GLU A 136 -18.93 2.51 -22.10
C GLU A 136 -19.93 3.62 -21.81
N GLU A 137 -21.20 3.28 -21.59
CA GLU A 137 -22.26 4.24 -21.25
C GLU A 137 -22.02 4.90 -19.88
N GLN A 138 -21.54 4.14 -18.89
CA GLN A 138 -21.17 4.68 -17.59
C GLN A 138 -19.98 5.65 -17.73
N VAL A 139 -18.96 5.29 -18.52
CA VAL A 139 -17.84 6.20 -18.80
C VAL A 139 -18.33 7.48 -19.49
N ALA A 140 -19.24 7.37 -20.47
CA ALA A 140 -19.83 8.52 -21.15
C ALA A 140 -20.61 9.43 -20.19
N LEU A 141 -21.42 8.85 -19.29
CA LEU A 141 -22.13 9.61 -18.24
C LEU A 141 -21.13 10.35 -17.34
N ARG A 142 -20.05 9.69 -16.93
CA ARG A 142 -19.01 10.30 -16.09
C ARG A 142 -18.37 11.49 -16.79
N GLN A 143 -18.00 11.32 -18.06
CA GLN A 143 -17.38 12.39 -18.86
C GLN A 143 -18.34 13.57 -19.05
N ALA A 144 -19.62 13.31 -19.37
CA ALA A 144 -20.62 14.36 -19.52
C ALA A 144 -20.81 15.14 -18.21
N TRP A 145 -20.82 14.45 -17.07
CA TRP A 145 -20.86 15.08 -15.76
C TRP A 145 -19.64 15.95 -15.47
N ASP A 146 -18.44 15.40 -15.67
CA ASP A 146 -17.18 16.10 -15.39
C ASP A 146 -17.04 17.35 -16.30
N ASN A 147 -17.45 17.26 -17.57
CA ASN A 147 -17.51 18.42 -18.49
C ASN A 147 -18.48 19.49 -18.00
N MET A 148 -19.66 19.08 -17.51
CA MET A 148 -20.65 20.02 -16.98
C MET A 148 -20.15 20.74 -15.73
N GLU A 149 -19.56 19.99 -14.78
CA GLU A 149 -18.99 20.58 -13.56
C GLU A 149 -17.82 21.54 -13.89
N ASP A 150 -16.94 21.16 -14.82
CA ASP A 150 -15.86 22.03 -15.29
C ASP A 150 -16.41 23.33 -15.94
N ARG A 151 -17.43 23.24 -16.78
CA ARG A 151 -18.04 24.44 -17.39
C ARG A 151 -18.71 25.33 -16.36
N LEU A 152 -19.46 24.77 -15.41
CA LEU A 152 -20.05 25.52 -14.29
C LEU A 152 -18.97 26.26 -13.49
N GLN A 153 -17.84 25.60 -13.23
CA GLN A 153 -16.73 26.20 -12.50
C GLN A 153 -16.03 27.31 -13.31
N ARG A 154 -15.87 27.14 -14.62
CA ARG A 154 -15.36 28.19 -15.51
C ARG A 154 -16.26 29.42 -15.51
N CYS A 155 -17.58 29.23 -15.64
CA CYS A 155 -18.55 30.33 -15.57
C CYS A 155 -18.45 31.11 -14.25
N ARG A 156 -18.32 30.42 -13.10
CA ARG A 156 -18.07 31.08 -11.80
C ARG A 156 -16.78 31.89 -11.80
N THR A 157 -15.71 31.34 -12.37
CA THR A 157 -14.39 31.99 -12.46
C THR A 157 -14.44 33.24 -13.33
N GLU A 158 -15.14 33.17 -14.46
CA GLU A 158 -15.38 34.30 -15.37
C GLU A 158 -16.22 35.39 -14.68
N LEU A 159 -17.26 35.03 -13.91
CA LEU A 159 -18.05 35.97 -13.11
C LEU A 159 -17.25 36.63 -11.99
N ASP A 160 -16.37 35.88 -11.31
CA ASP A 160 -15.47 36.45 -10.33
C ASP A 160 -14.46 37.41 -10.99
N GLY A 161 -13.96 37.05 -12.17
CA GLY A 161 -13.08 37.90 -12.97
C GLY A 161 -13.74 39.18 -13.49
N ALA A 162 -15.06 39.16 -13.72
CA ALA A 162 -15.82 40.31 -14.21
C ALA A 162 -16.30 41.27 -13.12
N LEU A 163 -15.98 41.03 -11.84
CA LEU A 163 -16.35 41.92 -10.73
C LEU A 163 -15.68 43.30 -10.86
N PRO A 164 -16.33 44.39 -10.41
CA PRO A 164 -15.73 45.73 -10.40
C PRO A 164 -14.59 45.83 -9.38
N ALA A 165 -13.68 46.79 -9.57
CA ALA A 165 -12.70 47.15 -8.55
C ALA A 165 -13.40 47.81 -7.34
N PRO A 166 -13.00 47.51 -6.09
CA PRO A 166 -11.88 46.68 -5.66
C PRO A 166 -12.18 45.17 -5.53
N LEU A 167 -13.44 44.74 -5.67
CA LEU A 167 -13.89 43.35 -5.46
C LEU A 167 -13.22 42.34 -6.39
N HIS A 168 -12.82 42.75 -7.59
CA HIS A 168 -12.03 41.91 -8.50
C HIS A 168 -10.78 41.32 -7.83
N SER A 169 -10.02 42.16 -7.11
CA SER A 169 -8.79 41.74 -6.44
C SER A 169 -9.05 40.73 -5.31
N LEU A 170 -10.13 40.96 -4.55
CA LEU A 170 -10.61 40.05 -3.52
C LEU A 170 -11.02 38.69 -4.12
N ALA A 171 -11.74 38.70 -5.24
CA ALA A 171 -12.19 37.47 -5.88
C ALA A 171 -11.02 36.64 -6.42
N GLN A 172 -10.02 37.29 -7.02
CA GLN A 172 -8.78 36.61 -7.42
C GLN A 172 -8.03 36.00 -6.21
N TRP A 173 -7.93 36.74 -5.11
CA TRP A 173 -7.33 36.23 -3.89
C TRP A 173 -8.12 35.03 -3.33
N LEU A 174 -9.45 35.10 -3.32
CA LEU A 174 -10.32 34.00 -2.89
C LEU A 174 -10.12 32.76 -3.75
N GLN A 175 -10.04 32.88 -5.07
CA GLN A 175 -9.79 31.76 -5.97
C GLN A 175 -8.45 31.07 -5.68
N ARG A 176 -7.38 31.85 -5.50
CA ARG A 176 -6.06 31.30 -5.13
C ARG A 176 -6.12 30.61 -3.76
N MET A 177 -6.80 31.23 -2.81
CA MET A 177 -6.98 30.69 -1.46
C MET A 177 -7.74 29.36 -1.49
N GLU A 178 -8.88 29.31 -2.16
CA GLU A 178 -9.70 28.10 -2.30
C GLU A 178 -8.97 26.99 -3.05
N ALA A 179 -8.18 27.32 -4.08
CA ALA A 179 -7.34 26.35 -4.78
C ALA A 179 -6.27 25.72 -3.88
N VAL A 180 -5.64 26.51 -3.00
CA VAL A 180 -4.67 26.00 -2.02
C VAL A 180 -5.36 25.15 -0.95
N LEU A 181 -6.56 25.54 -0.51
CA LEU A 181 -7.35 24.82 0.50
C LEU A 181 -8.04 23.56 -0.05
N ALA A 182 -8.05 23.35 -1.37
CA ALA A 182 -8.61 22.17 -1.98
C ALA A 182 -7.75 20.93 -1.64
N GLU A 183 -8.43 19.87 -1.21
CA GLU A 183 -7.80 18.57 -0.93
C GLU A 183 -7.37 17.89 -2.24
N ASP A 184 -6.15 17.34 -2.27
CA ASP A 184 -5.67 16.58 -3.43
C ASP A 184 -6.15 15.14 -3.34
N HIS A 185 -6.81 14.66 -4.41
CA HIS A 185 -7.31 13.28 -4.50
C HIS A 185 -6.43 12.36 -5.37
N GLY A 186 -5.15 12.71 -5.56
CA GLY A 186 -4.26 12.02 -6.49
C GLY A 186 -3.42 10.90 -5.85
N THR A 187 -3.19 9.82 -6.60
CA THR A 187 -2.14 8.83 -6.33
C THR A 187 -0.78 9.38 -6.78
N SER A 188 -0.23 10.32 -6.02
CA SER A 188 1.11 10.88 -6.27
C SER A 188 2.16 10.11 -5.47
N ASP A 189 3.37 10.00 -6.04
CA ASP A 189 4.54 9.52 -5.30
C ASP A 189 4.80 10.40 -4.06
N HIS A 190 5.33 9.79 -2.99
CA HIS A 190 5.57 10.45 -1.71
C HIS A 190 6.50 11.67 -1.84
N ARG A 191 7.49 11.63 -2.73
CA ARG A 191 8.35 12.78 -2.99
C ARG A 191 7.55 13.98 -3.53
N SER A 192 6.75 13.74 -4.55
CA SER A 192 5.94 14.77 -5.21
C SER A 192 4.85 15.29 -4.26
N ALA A 193 4.24 14.40 -3.47
CA ALA A 193 3.24 14.77 -2.47
C ALA A 193 3.84 15.66 -1.37
N ALA A 194 5.03 15.34 -0.86
CA ALA A 194 5.73 16.19 0.11
C ALA A 194 6.07 17.57 -0.47
N GLN A 195 6.52 17.63 -1.72
CA GLN A 195 6.83 18.91 -2.38
C GLN A 195 5.57 19.75 -2.61
N ASN A 196 4.49 19.14 -3.09
CA ASN A 196 3.21 19.83 -3.27
C ASN A 196 2.71 20.40 -1.93
N ALA A 197 2.77 19.62 -0.84
CA ALA A 197 2.38 20.10 0.48
C ALA A 197 3.22 21.31 0.94
N ARG A 198 4.53 21.33 0.67
CA ARG A 198 5.40 22.50 0.93
C ARG A 198 4.99 23.72 0.11
N ASP A 199 4.81 23.53 -1.19
CA ASP A 199 4.48 24.62 -2.11
C ASP A 199 3.12 25.23 -1.75
N LYS A 200 2.12 24.40 -1.43
CA LYS A 200 0.83 24.84 -0.91
C LYS A 200 0.95 25.57 0.42
N LYS A 201 1.79 25.09 1.34
CA LYS A 201 2.02 25.75 2.64
C LYS A 201 2.63 27.14 2.47
N GLU A 202 3.61 27.31 1.57
CA GLU A 202 4.22 28.62 1.30
C GLU A 202 3.23 29.56 0.59
N GLN A 203 2.46 29.06 -0.37
CA GLN A 203 1.38 29.82 -1.00
C GLN A 203 0.33 30.27 0.02
N LEU A 204 -0.11 29.38 0.89
CA LEU A 204 -1.06 29.68 1.97
C LEU A 204 -0.51 30.79 2.87
N LYS A 205 0.77 30.68 3.27
CA LYS A 205 1.43 31.68 4.11
C LYS A 205 1.47 33.05 3.44
N GLY A 206 1.78 33.12 2.14
CA GLY A 206 1.75 34.36 1.37
C GLY A 206 0.35 34.98 1.34
N LEU A 207 -0.67 34.19 0.95
CA LEU A 207 -2.06 34.64 0.89
C LEU A 207 -2.60 35.09 2.27
N MET A 208 -2.08 34.49 3.34
CA MET A 208 -2.49 34.83 4.70
C MET A 208 -2.02 36.21 5.16
N VAL A 209 -0.93 36.74 4.59
CA VAL A 209 -0.47 38.12 4.85
C VAL A 209 -1.46 39.13 4.28
N ASP A 210 -1.94 38.88 3.06
CA ASP A 210 -2.83 39.79 2.33
C ASP A 210 -4.29 39.79 2.85
N MET A 211 -4.66 38.79 3.66
CA MET A 211 -6.04 38.58 4.12
C MET A 211 -6.65 39.81 4.81
N SER A 212 -5.86 40.57 5.57
CA SER A 212 -6.34 41.76 6.29
C SER A 212 -6.82 42.86 5.34
N GLY A 213 -6.05 43.18 4.28
CA GLY A 213 -6.45 44.18 3.29
C GLY A 213 -7.69 43.77 2.50
N HIS A 214 -7.86 42.47 2.24
CA HIS A 214 -9.06 41.93 1.63
C HIS A 214 -10.29 41.97 2.55
N LEU A 215 -10.10 41.79 3.86
CA LEU A 215 -11.14 41.99 4.86
C LEU A 215 -11.60 43.46 4.91
N ASP A 216 -10.66 44.40 4.88
CA ASP A 216 -10.96 45.83 4.85
C ASP A 216 -11.70 46.20 3.56
N THR A 217 -11.30 45.61 2.43
CA THR A 217 -12.01 45.75 1.15
C THR A 217 -13.47 45.32 1.26
N LEU A 218 -13.76 44.20 1.92
CA LEU A 218 -15.13 43.72 2.14
C LEU A 218 -15.95 44.61 3.08
N HIS A 219 -15.32 45.19 4.11
CA HIS A 219 -16.03 46.04 5.07
C HIS A 219 -16.28 47.46 4.55
N LEU A 220 -15.37 48.01 3.75
CA LEU A 220 -15.43 49.39 3.24
C LEU A 220 -16.16 49.49 1.89
N PHE A 221 -16.43 48.37 1.22
CA PHE A 221 -17.13 48.38 -0.06
C PHE A 221 -18.59 48.79 0.10
N HIS A 222 -18.99 49.81 -0.65
CA HIS A 222 -20.38 50.26 -0.75
C HIS A 222 -20.94 49.78 -2.09
N ASN A 223 -22.05 49.04 -2.06
CA ASN A 223 -22.62 48.39 -3.25
C ASN A 223 -23.45 49.35 -4.14
N THR A 224 -23.60 50.60 -3.75
CA THR A 224 -24.38 51.61 -4.49
C THR A 224 -23.44 52.52 -5.29
N ASP A 225 -23.76 52.76 -6.55
CA ASP A 225 -23.10 53.80 -7.36
C ASP A 225 -23.57 55.22 -6.96
N ASP A 226 -22.96 56.24 -7.59
CA ASP A 226 -23.29 57.65 -7.37
C ASP A 226 -24.76 57.99 -7.73
N GLU A 227 -25.44 57.12 -8.48
CA GLU A 227 -26.85 57.25 -8.88
C GLU A 227 -27.80 56.40 -8.00
N GLY A 228 -27.28 55.67 -7.01
CA GLY A 228 -28.04 54.84 -6.07
C GLY A 228 -28.43 53.44 -6.59
N SER A 229 -27.91 53.02 -7.75
CA SER A 229 -28.11 51.68 -8.31
C SER A 229 -27.08 50.69 -7.77
N SER A 230 -27.50 49.42 -7.59
CA SER A 230 -26.59 48.37 -7.13
C SER A 230 -25.58 47.98 -8.22
N LEU A 231 -24.29 48.11 -7.90
CA LEU A 231 -23.18 47.76 -8.81
C LEU A 231 -23.10 46.25 -9.07
N ILE A 232 -23.40 45.44 -8.05
CA ILE A 232 -23.53 43.99 -8.15
C ILE A 232 -24.77 43.50 -7.38
N PRO A 233 -25.33 42.32 -7.72
CA PRO A 233 -26.41 41.72 -6.95
C PRO A 233 -25.97 41.43 -5.50
N ASP A 234 -26.85 41.68 -4.53
CA ASP A 234 -26.55 41.49 -3.11
C ASP A 234 -26.25 40.02 -2.78
N GLU A 235 -26.90 39.08 -3.48
CA GLU A 235 -26.63 37.65 -3.34
C GLU A 235 -25.17 37.31 -3.68
N LYS A 236 -24.58 38.00 -4.68
CA LYS A 236 -23.18 37.81 -5.04
C LYS A 236 -22.24 38.35 -3.97
N LEU A 237 -22.57 39.51 -3.40
CA LEU A 237 -21.76 40.10 -2.34
C LEU A 237 -21.78 39.22 -1.08
N ASP A 238 -22.94 38.68 -0.72
CA ASP A 238 -23.08 37.78 0.42
C ASP A 238 -22.41 36.41 0.17
N GLU A 239 -22.45 35.92 -1.08
CA GLU A 239 -21.67 34.76 -1.51
C GLU A 239 -20.16 34.97 -1.27
N LEU A 240 -19.61 36.14 -1.66
CA LEU A 240 -18.20 36.50 -1.44
C LEU A 240 -17.87 36.57 0.06
N LYS A 241 -18.72 37.18 0.89
CA LYS A 241 -18.54 37.23 2.36
C LYS A 241 -18.53 35.82 2.97
N ARG A 242 -19.41 34.94 2.51
CA ARG A 242 -19.48 33.54 2.95
C ARG A 242 -18.22 32.78 2.55
N ARG A 243 -17.78 32.90 1.28
CA ARG A 243 -16.54 32.29 0.77
C ARG A 243 -15.32 32.77 1.55
N PHE A 244 -15.21 34.06 1.80
CA PHE A 244 -14.13 34.64 2.61
C PHE A 244 -14.10 34.09 4.03
N THR A 245 -15.26 34.05 4.69
CA THR A 245 -15.36 33.52 6.06
C THR A 245 -14.97 32.05 6.11
N ASN A 246 -15.44 31.26 5.15
CA ASN A 246 -15.09 29.84 5.04
C ASN A 246 -13.59 29.63 4.79
N ALA A 247 -13.02 30.36 3.84
CA ALA A 247 -11.59 30.30 3.52
C ALA A 247 -10.75 30.65 4.75
N ARG A 248 -11.10 31.74 5.46
CA ARG A 248 -10.42 32.16 6.70
C ARG A 248 -10.47 31.08 7.80
N VAL A 249 -11.64 30.49 8.03
CA VAL A 249 -11.79 29.46 9.08
C VAL A 249 -11.01 28.20 8.70
N THR A 250 -11.12 27.75 7.44
CA THR A 250 -10.46 26.54 6.94
C THR A 250 -8.93 26.70 6.95
N ALA A 251 -8.42 27.86 6.50
CA ALA A 251 -6.99 28.16 6.45
C ALA A 251 -6.25 27.97 7.76
N LYS A 252 -6.90 28.36 8.86
CA LYS A 252 -6.34 28.27 10.22
C LYS A 252 -5.87 26.86 10.57
N TYR A 253 -6.58 25.84 10.08
CA TYR A 253 -6.28 24.44 10.37
C TYR A 253 -5.61 23.74 9.18
N HIS A 254 -5.89 24.19 7.96
CA HIS A 254 -5.31 23.60 6.76
C HIS A 254 -3.78 23.72 6.74
N GLY A 255 -3.21 24.83 7.24
CA GLY A 255 -1.74 24.93 7.38
C GLY A 255 -1.13 23.84 8.27
N ILE A 256 -1.83 23.44 9.33
CA ILE A 256 -1.41 22.34 10.22
C ILE A 256 -1.53 21.00 9.48
N LYS A 257 -2.60 20.80 8.70
CA LYS A 257 -2.79 19.60 7.87
C LYS A 257 -1.66 19.46 6.83
N LEU A 258 -1.33 20.53 6.12
CA LEU A 258 -0.26 20.55 5.11
C LEU A 258 1.11 20.27 5.73
N GLU A 259 1.40 20.85 6.89
CA GLU A 259 2.65 20.62 7.60
C GLU A 259 2.81 19.17 8.07
N TYR A 260 1.73 18.55 8.59
CA TYR A 260 1.72 17.12 8.88
C TYR A 260 1.93 16.29 7.60
N SER A 261 1.17 16.58 6.54
CA SER A 261 1.22 15.86 5.27
C SER A 261 2.62 15.90 4.63
N GLU A 262 3.28 17.07 4.65
CA GLU A 262 4.66 17.24 4.21
C GLU A 262 5.60 16.27 4.93
N HIS A 263 5.59 16.29 6.27
CA HIS A 263 6.51 15.48 7.07
C HIS A 263 6.18 13.99 6.96
N TRP A 264 4.90 13.64 6.87
CA TRP A 264 4.43 12.28 6.65
C TRP A 264 5.01 11.73 5.35
N HIS A 265 4.78 12.43 4.24
CA HIS A 265 5.28 12.00 2.94
C HIS A 265 6.81 12.02 2.83
N HIS A 266 7.47 12.97 3.52
CA HIS A 266 8.93 12.97 3.59
C HIS A 266 9.47 11.73 4.32
N VAL A 267 8.87 11.32 5.44
CA VAL A 267 9.24 10.07 6.13
C VAL A 267 8.99 8.85 5.24
N CYS A 268 7.84 8.77 4.55
CA CYS A 268 7.55 7.66 3.64
C CYS A 268 8.54 7.58 2.46
N GLU A 269 9.01 8.72 1.95
CA GLU A 269 10.04 8.77 0.89
C GLU A 269 11.38 8.23 1.38
N LEU A 270 11.83 8.65 2.57
CA LEU A 270 13.06 8.16 3.19
C LEU A 270 12.99 6.66 3.52
N LEU A 271 11.85 6.19 4.05
CA LEU A 271 11.61 4.77 4.32
C LEU A 271 11.63 3.95 3.03
N SER A 272 10.97 4.41 1.98
CA SER A 272 10.97 3.74 0.68
C SER A 272 12.38 3.64 0.10
N ARG A 273 13.17 4.71 0.21
CA ARG A 273 14.58 4.71 -0.18
C ARG A 273 15.40 3.73 0.65
N LEU A 274 15.25 3.69 1.97
CA LEU A 274 15.97 2.75 2.83
C LEU A 274 15.59 1.30 2.49
N LYS A 275 14.29 0.98 2.36
CA LYS A 275 13.80 -0.33 1.96
C LYS A 275 14.33 -0.79 0.61
N SER A 276 14.35 0.09 -0.39
CA SER A 276 14.93 -0.25 -1.69
C SER A 276 16.42 -0.61 -1.60
N LYS A 277 17.19 0.10 -0.75
CA LYS A 277 18.59 -0.20 -0.48
C LYS A 277 18.77 -1.52 0.29
N LEU A 278 17.96 -1.76 1.32
CA LEU A 278 17.95 -3.02 2.07
C LEU A 278 17.69 -4.23 1.16
N ASN A 279 16.73 -4.11 0.24
CA ASN A 279 16.45 -5.16 -0.74
C ASN A 279 17.63 -5.40 -1.69
N ALA A 280 18.41 -4.37 -2.03
CA ALA A 280 19.59 -4.51 -2.88
C ALA A 280 20.80 -5.10 -2.13
N TRP A 281 20.91 -4.86 -0.82
CA TRP A 281 21.98 -5.41 0.00
C TRP A 281 21.69 -6.82 0.52
N ARG A 282 20.41 -7.24 0.50
CA ARG A 282 20.01 -8.60 0.86
C ARG A 282 20.51 -9.59 -0.20
N GLY A 283 20.99 -10.74 0.26
CA GLY A 283 21.46 -11.82 -0.61
C GLY A 283 20.35 -12.40 -1.53
N PRO A 284 20.73 -13.30 -2.46
CA PRO A 284 21.99 -14.05 -2.48
C PRO A 284 23.21 -13.23 -2.94
N TYR A 285 24.37 -13.52 -2.36
CA TYR A 285 25.60 -12.75 -2.56
C TYR A 285 26.45 -13.22 -3.74
N GLY A 286 27.18 -12.31 -4.39
CA GLY A 286 28.09 -12.62 -5.49
C GLY A 286 29.51 -13.02 -5.06
N SER A 287 30.49 -12.68 -5.91
CA SER A 287 31.91 -12.81 -5.56
C SER A 287 32.31 -11.89 -4.40
N GLN A 288 33.50 -12.11 -3.83
CA GLN A 288 34.02 -11.26 -2.75
C GLN A 288 34.06 -9.78 -3.14
N GLU A 289 34.44 -9.47 -4.39
CA GLU A 289 34.52 -8.11 -4.92
C GLU A 289 33.13 -7.47 -5.03
N SER A 290 32.10 -8.25 -5.43
CA SER A 290 30.71 -7.78 -5.43
C SER A 290 30.21 -7.48 -4.02
N VAL A 291 30.52 -8.33 -3.03
CA VAL A 291 30.15 -8.10 -1.63
C VAL A 291 30.85 -6.86 -1.05
N LEU A 292 32.12 -6.64 -1.39
CA LEU A 292 32.84 -5.40 -1.02
C LEU A 292 32.18 -4.16 -1.63
N SER A 293 31.70 -4.23 -2.88
CA SER A 293 30.96 -3.14 -3.50
C SER A 293 29.63 -2.85 -2.80
N LEU A 294 28.90 -3.88 -2.35
CA LEU A 294 27.67 -3.71 -1.58
C LEU A 294 27.93 -3.08 -0.20
N LEU A 295 29.00 -3.52 0.49
CA LEU A 295 29.40 -2.95 1.77
C LEU A 295 29.84 -1.48 1.64
N GLN A 296 30.49 -1.12 0.53
CA GLN A 296 30.82 0.26 0.22
C GLN A 296 29.56 1.12 0.01
N ASP A 297 28.59 0.63 -0.76
CA ASP A 297 27.30 1.32 -0.97
C ASP A 297 26.50 1.45 0.34
N TRP A 298 26.53 0.44 1.20
CA TRP A 298 26.00 0.49 2.56
C TRP A 298 26.65 1.61 3.37
N SER A 299 27.99 1.66 3.39
CA SER A 299 28.75 2.67 4.16
C SER A 299 28.50 4.08 3.61
N ASP A 300 28.42 4.23 2.29
CA ASP A 300 28.10 5.52 1.67
C ASP A 300 26.68 5.98 2.01
N THR A 301 25.71 5.06 2.07
CA THR A 301 24.30 5.38 2.35
C THR A 301 24.02 5.63 3.83
N ILE A 302 24.56 4.78 4.71
CA ILE A 302 24.27 4.83 6.15
C ILE A 302 25.23 5.78 6.86
N GLU A 303 26.53 5.69 6.60
CA GLU A 303 27.54 6.46 7.33
C GLU A 303 27.79 7.84 6.69
N LYS A 304 28.06 7.91 5.37
CA LYS A 304 28.37 9.20 4.72
C LYS A 304 27.14 10.06 4.48
N GLN A 305 26.07 9.49 3.94
CA GLN A 305 24.81 10.22 3.71
C GLN A 305 23.98 10.36 4.99
N GLY A 306 24.25 9.56 6.02
CA GLY A 306 23.55 9.65 7.30
C GLY A 306 22.05 9.32 7.20
N LEU A 307 21.63 8.45 6.27
CA LEU A 307 20.21 8.24 5.96
C LEU A 307 19.35 7.90 7.19
N VAL A 308 19.86 7.06 8.09
CA VAL A 308 19.18 6.69 9.35
C VAL A 308 19.04 7.89 10.29
N SER A 309 20.07 8.75 10.37
CA SER A 309 20.02 9.97 11.17
C SER A 309 19.00 10.96 10.61
N ILE A 310 18.97 11.14 9.29
CA ILE A 310 17.99 11.99 8.59
C ILE A 310 16.56 11.46 8.81
N LEU A 311 16.35 10.14 8.68
CA LEU A 311 15.07 9.50 8.93
C LEU A 311 14.59 9.72 10.36
N ASN A 312 15.46 9.52 11.36
CA ASN A 312 15.12 9.75 12.76
C ASN A 312 14.78 11.22 13.04
N ALA A 313 15.53 12.17 12.48
CA ALA A 313 15.21 13.59 12.58
C ALA A 313 13.85 13.93 11.94
N ALA A 314 13.55 13.34 10.79
CA ALA A 314 12.26 13.51 10.10
C ALA A 314 11.10 12.91 10.93
N LEU A 315 11.29 11.74 11.54
CA LEU A 315 10.32 11.11 12.44
C LEU A 315 10.05 11.98 13.66
N HIS A 316 11.08 12.57 14.28
CA HIS A 316 10.86 13.50 15.39
C HIS A 316 9.99 14.70 14.98
N LYS A 317 10.26 15.30 13.82
CA LYS A 317 9.40 16.38 13.28
C LYS A 317 7.98 15.91 12.96
N LEU A 318 7.83 14.71 12.42
CA LEU A 318 6.51 14.11 12.17
C LEU A 318 5.72 13.95 13.47
N LYS A 319 6.37 13.48 14.56
CA LYS A 319 5.71 13.37 15.88
C LYS A 319 5.29 14.74 16.42
N GLU A 320 6.16 15.75 16.31
CA GLU A 320 5.87 17.11 16.76
C GLU A 320 4.67 17.70 16.00
N THR A 321 4.67 17.59 14.68
CA THR A 321 3.58 18.09 13.82
C THR A 321 2.28 17.30 14.02
N ALA A 322 2.35 15.99 14.23
CA ALA A 322 1.19 15.16 14.59
C ALA A 322 0.62 15.51 15.96
N SER A 323 1.46 15.83 16.95
CA SER A 323 0.99 16.30 18.26
C SER A 323 0.26 17.64 18.15
N THR A 324 0.76 18.53 17.29
CA THR A 324 0.13 19.82 17.01
C THR A 324 -1.21 19.63 16.29
N TYR A 325 -1.27 18.70 15.33
CA TYR A 325 -2.49 18.33 14.61
C TYR A 325 -3.55 17.76 15.56
N THR A 326 -3.21 16.72 16.31
CA THR A 326 -4.13 15.98 17.18
C THR A 326 -4.55 16.78 18.42
N GLY A 327 -3.75 17.77 18.82
CA GLY A 327 -4.08 18.71 19.89
C GLY A 327 -5.14 19.76 19.51
N LYS A 328 -5.50 19.91 18.23
CA LYS A 328 -6.59 20.82 17.82
C LYS A 328 -7.92 20.07 17.81
N ALA A 329 -8.86 20.50 18.65
CA ALA A 329 -10.21 19.94 18.69
C ALA A 329 -10.93 19.98 17.33
N ALA A 330 -10.67 21.00 16.50
CA ALA A 330 -11.24 21.11 15.15
C ALA A 330 -10.73 20.05 14.16
N LEU A 331 -9.66 19.32 14.50
CA LEU A 331 -9.04 18.27 13.69
C LEU A 331 -9.18 16.88 14.34
N SER A 332 -10.05 16.73 15.33
CA SER A 332 -10.13 15.50 16.13
C SER A 332 -10.63 14.28 15.36
N GLU A 333 -11.39 14.49 14.27
CA GLU A 333 -11.94 13.41 13.43
C GLU A 333 -10.83 12.52 12.85
N ASP A 334 -9.74 13.11 12.37
CA ASP A 334 -8.61 12.40 11.75
C ASP A 334 -7.55 11.96 12.78
N SER A 335 -7.70 12.32 14.05
CA SER A 335 -6.68 12.13 15.10
C SER A 335 -6.30 10.66 15.31
N GLY A 336 -7.28 9.75 15.24
CA GLY A 336 -7.01 8.31 15.35
C GLY A 336 -6.15 7.79 14.20
N THR A 337 -6.41 8.24 12.97
CA THR A 337 -5.67 7.86 11.77
C THR A 337 -4.25 8.41 11.81
N VAL A 338 -4.08 9.69 12.17
CA VAL A 338 -2.77 10.35 12.30
C VAL A 338 -1.89 9.63 13.32
N ASN A 339 -2.41 9.37 14.52
CA ASN A 339 -1.64 8.68 15.55
C ASN A 339 -1.24 7.25 15.15
N ARG A 340 -2.12 6.54 14.43
CA ARG A 340 -1.82 5.21 13.90
C ARG A 340 -0.70 5.27 12.86
N GLN A 341 -0.79 6.20 11.91
CA GLN A 341 0.21 6.43 10.87
C GLN A 341 1.60 6.71 11.45
N VAL A 342 1.69 7.62 12.42
CA VAL A 342 2.96 7.94 13.08
C VAL A 342 3.57 6.71 13.76
N LYS A 343 2.76 5.94 14.51
CA LYS A 343 3.24 4.71 15.16
C LYS A 343 3.71 3.65 14.15
N GLU A 344 2.99 3.50 13.04
CA GLU A 344 3.35 2.58 11.96
C GLU A 344 4.71 2.97 11.35
N ALA A 345 4.88 4.25 10.98
CA ALA A 345 6.15 4.76 10.45
C ALA A 345 7.32 4.62 11.45
N GLU A 346 7.08 4.84 12.74
CA GLU A 346 8.09 4.61 13.79
C GLU A 346 8.51 3.14 13.88
N SER A 347 7.54 2.23 13.90
CA SER A 347 7.81 0.79 13.96
C SER A 347 8.56 0.32 12.72
N GLU A 348 8.18 0.81 11.55
CA GLU A 348 8.81 0.48 10.27
C GLU A 348 10.24 1.02 10.19
N ALA A 349 10.48 2.23 10.67
CA ALA A 349 11.82 2.81 10.73
C ALA A 349 12.74 2.04 11.68
N ALA A 350 12.22 1.60 12.83
CA ALA A 350 12.97 0.78 13.78
C ALA A 350 13.37 -0.56 13.14
N VAL A 351 12.40 -1.27 12.54
CA VAL A 351 12.66 -2.54 11.83
C VAL A 351 13.66 -2.34 10.70
N SER A 352 13.48 -1.32 9.86
CA SER A 352 14.37 -1.07 8.72
C SER A 352 15.79 -0.69 9.16
N THR A 353 15.94 -0.01 10.30
CA THR A 353 17.25 0.35 10.85
C THR A 353 17.97 -0.88 11.41
N GLU A 354 17.25 -1.72 12.17
CA GLU A 354 17.79 -3.00 12.66
C GLU A 354 18.17 -3.91 11.50
N GLU A 355 17.31 -4.01 10.48
CA GLU A 355 17.61 -4.77 9.27
C GLU A 355 18.88 -4.27 8.57
N ALA A 356 19.11 -2.95 8.52
CA ALA A 356 20.33 -2.40 7.93
C ALA A 356 21.60 -2.86 8.66
N ASP A 357 21.56 -2.92 9.99
CA ASP A 357 22.67 -3.41 10.82
C ASP A 357 22.86 -4.92 10.67
N THR A 358 21.77 -5.69 10.62
CA THR A 358 21.84 -7.15 10.40
C THR A 358 22.44 -7.47 9.02
N VAL A 359 22.01 -6.76 7.98
CA VAL A 359 22.50 -6.95 6.62
C VAL A 359 24.00 -6.63 6.54
N ARG A 360 24.46 -5.55 7.19
CA ARG A 360 25.89 -5.26 7.35
C ARG A 360 26.63 -6.43 7.99
N GLY A 361 26.15 -6.92 9.14
CA GLY A 361 26.77 -8.05 9.85
C GLY A 361 26.81 -9.33 9.02
N THR A 362 25.79 -9.59 8.19
CA THR A 362 25.82 -10.74 7.26
C THR A 362 26.85 -10.56 6.14
N MET A 363 26.98 -9.36 5.56
CA MET A 363 28.00 -9.07 4.55
C MET A 363 29.42 -9.22 5.12
N ASP A 364 29.67 -8.70 6.32
CA ASP A 364 30.97 -8.84 7.01
C ASP A 364 31.31 -10.32 7.27
N ARG A 365 30.32 -11.12 7.71
CA ARG A 365 30.50 -12.57 7.89
C ARG A 365 30.81 -13.28 6.57
N VAL A 366 30.14 -12.91 5.48
CA VAL A 366 30.40 -13.47 4.14
C VAL A 366 31.81 -13.13 3.67
N LEU A 367 32.27 -11.89 3.88
CA LEU A 367 33.64 -11.48 3.55
C LEU A 367 34.69 -12.24 4.37
N ALA A 368 34.51 -12.36 5.68
CA ALA A 368 35.41 -13.13 6.54
C ALA A 368 35.47 -14.61 6.10
N THR A 369 34.35 -15.16 5.64
CA THR A 369 34.30 -16.54 5.14
C THR A 369 35.00 -16.68 3.78
N TRP A 370 34.88 -15.69 2.90
CA TRP A 370 35.64 -15.62 1.65
C TRP A 370 37.15 -15.57 1.91
N GLU A 371 37.59 -14.76 2.87
CA GLU A 371 39.01 -14.67 3.26
C GLU A 371 39.52 -16.00 3.82
N SER A 372 38.77 -16.61 4.74
CA SER A 372 39.07 -17.95 5.29
C SER A 372 39.15 -19.00 4.19
N TYR A 373 38.18 -19.02 3.27
CA TYR A 373 38.15 -19.94 2.14
C TYR A 373 39.34 -19.76 1.21
N LYS A 374 39.65 -18.52 0.79
CA LYS A 374 40.80 -18.21 -0.08
C LYS A 374 42.12 -18.57 0.59
N HIS A 375 42.28 -18.25 1.88
CA HIS A 375 43.47 -18.58 2.66
C HIS A 375 43.67 -20.11 2.79
N CYS A 376 42.63 -20.84 3.19
CA CYS A 376 42.70 -22.29 3.33
C CYS A 376 42.93 -22.97 1.97
N SER A 377 42.25 -22.50 0.92
CA SER A 377 42.39 -23.03 -0.44
C SER A 377 43.82 -22.85 -0.95
N HIS A 378 44.38 -21.65 -0.83
CA HIS A 378 45.75 -21.36 -1.24
C HIS A 378 46.78 -22.20 -0.47
N SER A 379 46.66 -22.23 0.87
CA SER A 379 47.58 -22.99 1.72
C SER A 379 47.58 -24.49 1.39
N LEU A 380 46.40 -25.08 1.17
CA LEU A 380 46.26 -26.49 0.82
C LEU A 380 46.75 -26.78 -0.61
N GLN A 381 46.56 -25.85 -1.56
CA GLN A 381 47.08 -25.98 -2.92
C GLN A 381 48.62 -25.94 -2.96
N VAL A 382 49.25 -25.01 -2.24
CA VAL A 382 50.71 -24.91 -2.14
C VAL A 382 51.28 -26.20 -1.55
N PHE A 383 50.68 -26.69 -0.46
CA PHE A 383 51.06 -27.95 0.18
C PHE A 383 50.96 -29.15 -0.77
N LEU A 384 49.81 -29.32 -1.44
CA LEU A 384 49.60 -30.43 -2.38
C LEU A 384 50.50 -30.33 -3.62
N GLY A 385 50.95 -29.13 -4.00
CA GLY A 385 51.91 -28.91 -5.08
C GLY A 385 53.34 -29.30 -4.71
N GLN A 386 53.78 -29.00 -3.47
CA GLN A 386 55.12 -29.35 -2.99
C GLN A 386 55.33 -30.86 -2.85
N GLU A 387 54.29 -31.61 -2.49
CA GLU A 387 54.35 -33.09 -2.41
C GLU A 387 54.50 -33.75 -3.78
N GLN A 388 53.94 -33.18 -4.85
CA GLN A 388 54.15 -33.69 -6.22
C GLN A 388 55.60 -33.55 -6.69
N ALA A 389 56.38 -32.65 -6.06
CA ALA A 389 57.80 -32.43 -6.34
C ALA A 389 58.76 -33.33 -5.55
N GLY A 390 58.26 -34.30 -4.76
CA GLY A 390 59.08 -35.36 -4.15
C GLY A 390 59.52 -35.14 -2.70
N SER A 391 58.81 -34.33 -1.92
CA SER A 391 59.10 -34.16 -0.48
C SER A 391 58.61 -35.33 0.38
N LYS A 392 59.26 -35.56 1.54
CA LYS A 392 58.90 -36.58 2.54
C LYS A 392 57.58 -36.24 3.25
N VAL A 393 56.87 -37.31 3.68
CA VAL A 393 55.61 -37.26 4.45
C VAL A 393 55.68 -36.20 5.55
N PRO A 394 54.74 -35.25 5.62
CA PRO A 394 54.84 -34.14 6.56
C PRO A 394 54.52 -34.59 8.00
N GLU A 395 55.35 -34.16 8.94
CA GLU A 395 55.19 -34.41 10.40
C GLU A 395 53.90 -33.81 11.01
N ASN A 396 53.13 -33.03 10.24
CA ASN A 396 51.95 -32.28 10.72
C ASN A 396 50.65 -32.57 9.95
N LEU A 397 50.35 -33.84 9.68
CA LEU A 397 49.11 -34.29 8.99
C LEU A 397 47.81 -33.82 9.68
N SER A 398 47.79 -33.70 11.00
CA SER A 398 46.64 -33.23 11.78
C SER A 398 46.28 -31.77 11.47
N LYS A 399 47.30 -30.90 11.36
CA LYS A 399 47.15 -29.49 11.00
C LYS A 399 46.50 -29.33 9.62
N TRP A 400 46.96 -30.09 8.63
CA TRP A 400 46.41 -30.04 7.27
C TRP A 400 45.02 -30.63 7.17
N SER A 401 44.71 -31.66 7.96
CA SER A 401 43.36 -32.22 8.06
C SER A 401 42.37 -31.21 8.67
N SER A 402 42.78 -30.48 9.71
CA SER A 402 41.99 -29.39 10.28
C SER A 402 41.77 -28.25 9.29
N LEU A 403 42.80 -27.87 8.53
CA LEU A 403 42.70 -26.81 7.51
C LEU A 403 41.78 -27.22 6.35
N GLN A 404 41.76 -28.50 5.97
CA GLN A 404 40.81 -29.03 4.99
C GLN A 404 39.38 -29.07 5.52
N ALA A 405 39.17 -29.36 6.81
CA ALA A 405 37.86 -29.27 7.44
C ALA A 405 37.33 -27.82 7.43
N GLN A 406 38.17 -26.85 7.81
CA GLN A 406 37.83 -25.42 7.79
C GLN A 406 37.53 -24.91 6.37
N LEU A 407 38.27 -25.39 5.37
CA LEU A 407 38.01 -25.11 3.96
C LEU A 407 36.61 -25.59 3.54
N ASN A 408 36.22 -26.81 3.93
CA ASN A 408 34.90 -27.35 3.61
C ASN A 408 33.78 -26.60 4.31
N GLU A 409 33.96 -26.27 5.58
CA GLU A 409 32.99 -25.48 6.33
C GLU A 409 32.77 -24.11 5.68
N SER A 410 33.86 -23.40 5.40
CA SER A 410 33.82 -22.09 4.73
C SER A 410 33.22 -22.19 3.33
N GLY A 411 33.60 -23.21 2.55
CA GLY A 411 33.10 -23.43 1.20
C GLY A 411 31.61 -23.80 1.16
N ASN A 412 31.14 -24.65 2.07
CA ASN A 412 29.73 -25.02 2.17
C ASN A 412 28.86 -23.83 2.57
N PHE A 413 29.32 -23.01 3.52
CA PHE A 413 28.62 -21.78 3.87
C PHE A 413 28.53 -20.83 2.67
N LEU A 414 29.62 -20.62 1.92
CA LEU A 414 29.60 -19.79 0.72
C LEU A 414 28.64 -20.34 -0.35
N ILE A 415 28.59 -21.65 -0.55
CA ILE A 415 27.65 -22.30 -1.49
C ILE A 415 26.18 -22.01 -1.12
N GLU A 416 25.86 -21.93 0.17
CA GLU A 416 24.51 -21.68 0.68
C GLU A 416 24.09 -20.21 0.53
N VAL A 417 25.00 -19.27 0.80
CA VAL A 417 24.69 -17.82 0.88
C VAL A 417 24.92 -17.06 -0.42
N THR A 418 25.55 -17.68 -1.42
CA THR A 418 25.87 -17.03 -2.71
C THR A 418 24.87 -17.36 -3.82
N ASP A 419 24.90 -16.56 -4.89
CA ASP A 419 24.08 -16.78 -6.07
C ASP A 419 24.45 -18.09 -6.79
N SER A 420 23.56 -18.61 -7.62
CA SER A 420 23.72 -19.91 -8.27
C SER A 420 25.02 -20.05 -9.08
N SER A 421 25.49 -18.96 -9.71
CA SER A 421 26.72 -18.99 -10.52
C SER A 421 27.96 -19.06 -9.64
N THR A 422 28.02 -18.25 -8.58
CA THR A 422 29.12 -18.23 -7.62
C THR A 422 29.15 -19.53 -6.81
N SER A 423 27.99 -19.99 -6.35
CA SER A 423 27.80 -21.24 -5.62
C SER A 423 28.33 -22.44 -6.43
N SER A 424 27.97 -22.52 -7.73
CA SER A 424 28.48 -23.58 -8.62
C SER A 424 29.99 -23.51 -8.82
N SER A 425 30.56 -22.29 -8.91
CA SER A 425 32.01 -22.08 -9.03
C SER A 425 32.75 -22.56 -7.79
N VAL A 426 32.30 -22.15 -6.60
CA VAL A 426 32.88 -22.56 -5.30
C VAL A 426 32.78 -24.07 -5.13
N ALA A 427 31.61 -24.68 -5.43
CA ALA A 427 31.41 -26.12 -5.35
C ALA A 427 32.37 -26.90 -6.27
N ASN A 428 32.59 -26.41 -7.49
CA ASN A 428 33.51 -27.02 -8.44
C ASN A 428 34.96 -26.96 -7.95
N GLU A 429 35.43 -25.81 -7.49
CA GLU A 429 36.80 -25.65 -6.97
C GLU A 429 37.01 -26.46 -5.69
N LEU A 430 36.05 -26.42 -4.76
CA LEU A 430 36.08 -27.21 -3.53
C LEU A 430 36.11 -28.72 -3.84
N GLY A 431 35.29 -29.18 -4.79
CA GLY A 431 35.25 -30.58 -5.23
C GLY A 431 36.53 -31.04 -5.92
N LYS A 432 37.21 -30.18 -6.69
CA LYS A 432 38.54 -30.47 -7.27
C LYS A 432 39.58 -30.61 -6.17
N LEU A 433 39.61 -29.68 -5.22
CA LEU A 433 40.60 -29.65 -4.16
C LEU A 433 40.43 -30.82 -3.17
N ASN A 434 39.19 -31.17 -2.82
CA ASN A 434 38.87 -32.34 -2.00
C ASN A 434 39.27 -33.67 -2.66
N ARG A 435 39.08 -33.81 -3.99
CA ARG A 435 39.57 -35.00 -4.72
C ARG A 435 41.09 -35.14 -4.63
N ARG A 436 41.83 -34.04 -4.84
CA ARG A 436 43.31 -34.04 -4.71
C ARG A 436 43.76 -34.39 -3.29
N TRP A 437 43.09 -33.85 -2.28
CA TRP A 437 43.36 -34.19 -0.88
C TRP A 437 43.10 -35.68 -0.58
N ALA A 438 41.97 -36.22 -1.03
CA ALA A 438 41.63 -37.63 -0.85
C ALA A 438 42.67 -38.56 -1.51
N ASP A 439 43.15 -38.22 -2.71
CA ASP A 439 44.19 -38.97 -3.40
C ASP A 439 45.54 -38.91 -2.66
N PHE A 440 45.89 -37.75 -2.07
CA PHE A 440 47.06 -37.61 -1.22
C PHE A 440 46.97 -38.51 0.02
N ILE A 441 45.85 -38.48 0.75
CA ILE A 441 45.63 -39.31 1.95
C ILE A 441 45.68 -40.80 1.62
N LYS A 442 45.17 -41.22 0.45
CA LYS A 442 45.33 -42.60 -0.02
C LYS A 442 46.82 -42.95 -0.17
N ARG A 443 47.60 -42.12 -0.89
CA ARG A 443 49.03 -42.37 -1.14
C ARG A 443 49.86 -42.42 0.14
N THR A 444 49.66 -41.51 1.09
CA THR A 444 50.42 -41.49 2.35
C THR A 444 50.15 -42.73 3.21
N LYS A 445 48.89 -43.18 3.31
CA LYS A 445 48.54 -44.44 3.99
C LYS A 445 49.23 -45.65 3.35
N PHE A 446 49.33 -45.71 2.02
CA PHE A 446 50.05 -46.79 1.32
C PHE A 446 51.58 -46.72 1.49
N VAL A 447 52.18 -45.54 1.62
CA VAL A 447 53.64 -45.40 1.85
C VAL A 447 54.03 -45.86 3.25
N SER A 448 53.28 -45.47 4.29
CA SER A 448 53.52 -45.96 5.67
C SER A 448 53.32 -47.47 5.84
N THR A 449 52.58 -48.12 4.92
CA THR A 449 52.37 -49.58 4.96
C THR A 449 53.51 -50.35 4.29
N LYS A 450 54.32 -49.71 3.42
CA LYS A 450 55.45 -50.35 2.72
C LYS A 450 56.77 -50.36 3.51
N GLU A 451 56.88 -49.59 4.59
CA GLU A 451 58.07 -49.59 5.48
C GLU A 451 58.05 -50.69 6.56
N ALA A 452 56.97 -51.50 6.64
CA ALA A 452 56.97 -52.71 7.46
C ALA A 452 57.63 -53.88 6.69
N VAL A 453 58.87 -54.20 7.06
CA VAL A 453 59.68 -55.32 6.54
C VAL A 453 58.91 -56.66 6.62
N PRO A 454 58.98 -57.54 5.59
CA PRO A 454 58.24 -58.80 5.59
C PRO A 454 58.99 -59.88 6.39
N SER A 455 58.36 -60.43 7.42
CA SER A 455 58.72 -61.74 7.98
C SER A 455 57.62 -62.73 7.64
N GLN A 456 57.97 -63.70 6.79
CA GLN A 456 57.13 -64.82 6.42
C GLN A 456 56.75 -65.64 7.65
N GLN A 457 55.45 -65.92 7.80
CA GLN A 457 55.01 -67.26 8.18
C GLN A 457 53.59 -67.47 7.65
N ALA A 458 53.49 -68.43 6.73
CA ALA A 458 52.24 -68.95 6.25
C ALA A 458 51.55 -69.74 7.35
N SER A 459 50.27 -69.47 7.60
CA SER A 459 49.34 -70.50 8.03
C SER A 459 47.91 -70.18 7.60
N SER A 460 47.33 -71.20 6.98
CA SER A 460 45.98 -71.36 6.50
C SER A 460 44.90 -71.14 7.56
N SER A 461 43.77 -70.52 7.19
CA SER A 461 42.43 -71.12 7.36
C SER A 461 41.30 -70.15 6.92
N ALA A 462 40.57 -70.56 5.87
CA ALA A 462 39.10 -70.55 5.72
C ALA A 462 38.27 -69.29 6.16
N PRO A 463 36.94 -69.36 6.21
CA PRO A 463 36.00 -68.93 5.18
C PRO A 463 35.33 -67.57 5.48
N CYS A 464 36.10 -66.55 5.88
CA CYS A 464 35.52 -65.24 6.25
C CYS A 464 35.49 -64.23 5.08
N ALA A 465 36.42 -64.34 4.13
CA ALA A 465 36.54 -63.37 3.03
C ALA A 465 35.34 -63.39 2.08
N GLN A 466 34.78 -64.56 1.74
CA GLN A 466 33.63 -64.67 0.84
C GLN A 466 32.32 -64.16 1.45
N ALA A 467 32.16 -64.24 2.78
CA ALA A 467 30.97 -63.73 3.46
C ALA A 467 30.96 -62.20 3.53
N VAL A 468 32.13 -61.59 3.78
CA VAL A 468 32.30 -60.13 3.76
C VAL A 468 32.17 -59.59 2.33
N GLN A 469 32.68 -60.31 1.34
CA GLN A 469 32.59 -59.90 -0.07
C GLN A 469 31.16 -59.99 -0.63
N ARG A 470 30.34 -60.93 -0.15
CA ARG A 470 28.89 -60.95 -0.46
C ARG A 470 28.13 -59.81 0.21
N LEU A 471 28.40 -59.51 1.48
CA LEU A 471 27.77 -58.39 2.20
C LEU A 471 28.10 -57.03 1.56
N VAL A 472 29.34 -56.87 1.07
CA VAL A 472 29.75 -55.64 0.37
C VAL A 472 29.09 -55.53 -1.01
N GLN A 473 28.90 -56.64 -1.75
CA GLN A 473 28.17 -56.62 -3.02
C GLN A 473 26.67 -56.37 -2.83
N GLU A 474 26.07 -56.89 -1.76
CA GLU A 474 24.66 -56.70 -1.42
C GLU A 474 24.40 -55.24 -0.97
N ALA A 475 25.34 -54.62 -0.25
CA ALA A 475 25.31 -53.20 0.07
C ALA A 475 25.48 -52.30 -1.17
N ASP A 476 26.38 -52.66 -2.10
CA ASP A 476 26.59 -51.89 -3.33
C ASP A 476 25.40 -51.98 -4.30
N TRP A 477 24.66 -53.10 -4.30
CA TRP A 477 23.39 -53.23 -5.02
C TRP A 477 22.29 -52.35 -4.42
N THR A 478 22.16 -52.35 -3.08
CA THR A 478 21.13 -51.57 -2.36
C THR A 478 21.35 -50.05 -2.46
N LEU A 479 22.59 -49.60 -2.70
CA LEU A 479 22.91 -48.18 -2.90
C LEU A 479 22.65 -47.69 -4.34
N ARG A 480 22.47 -48.61 -5.30
CA ARG A 480 22.28 -48.28 -6.73
C ARG A 480 20.81 -48.35 -7.19
N GLU A 481 19.90 -48.80 -6.34
CA GLU A 481 18.47 -48.85 -6.64
C GLU A 481 17.86 -47.44 -6.55
N ALA A 482 17.25 -46.95 -7.63
CA ALA A 482 16.66 -45.62 -7.68
C ALA A 482 15.41 -45.55 -6.77
N VAL A 483 15.50 -44.76 -5.70
CA VAL A 483 14.42 -44.63 -4.72
C VAL A 483 13.38 -43.62 -5.22
N GLU A 484 12.14 -44.09 -5.45
CA GLU A 484 10.98 -43.21 -5.59
C GLU A 484 10.71 -42.48 -4.27
N VAL A 485 10.59 -41.15 -4.35
CA VAL A 485 10.55 -40.25 -3.20
C VAL A 485 9.15 -40.24 -2.59
N SER A 486 8.79 -41.30 -1.86
CA SER A 486 7.66 -41.31 -0.94
C SER A 486 8.13 -41.53 0.52
N PRO A 487 7.42 -40.97 1.52
CA PRO A 487 7.84 -41.07 2.93
C PRO A 487 7.93 -42.52 3.44
N GLU A 488 7.07 -43.41 2.94
CA GLU A 488 7.00 -44.82 3.32
C GLU A 488 8.14 -45.65 2.72
N ALA A 489 8.59 -45.31 1.50
CA ALA A 489 9.74 -45.92 0.85
C ALA A 489 11.06 -45.58 1.56
N LEU A 490 11.22 -44.31 1.98
CA LEU A 490 12.39 -43.84 2.73
C LEU A 490 12.50 -44.48 4.12
N HIS A 491 11.36 -44.69 4.80
CA HIS A 491 11.36 -45.36 6.10
C HIS A 491 11.76 -46.83 6.00
N SER A 492 11.27 -47.54 4.97
CA SER A 492 11.67 -48.92 4.69
C SER A 492 13.15 -49.03 4.28
N TYR A 493 13.65 -48.09 3.47
CA TYR A 493 15.06 -48.03 3.08
C TYR A 493 15.99 -47.83 4.28
N ARG A 494 15.65 -46.89 5.17
CA ARG A 494 16.39 -46.62 6.41
C ARG A 494 16.43 -47.83 7.34
N LYS A 495 15.32 -48.56 7.47
CA LYS A 495 15.23 -49.76 8.31
C LYS A 495 16.11 -50.90 7.78
N ARG A 496 16.20 -51.07 6.45
CA ARG A 496 17.10 -52.04 5.81
C ARG A 496 18.57 -51.68 6.03
N LEU A 497 18.95 -50.41 5.86
CA LEU A 497 20.31 -49.95 6.13
C LEU A 497 20.73 -50.14 7.59
N GLN A 498 19.81 -49.95 8.55
CA GLN A 498 20.10 -50.19 9.97
C GLN A 498 20.36 -51.67 10.27
N VAL A 499 19.62 -52.60 9.65
CA VAL A 499 19.85 -54.04 9.80
C VAL A 499 21.21 -54.44 9.20
N SER A 500 21.57 -53.90 8.04
CA SER A 500 22.88 -54.12 7.41
C SER A 500 24.03 -53.57 8.26
N LEU A 501 23.84 -52.41 8.92
CA LEU A 501 24.84 -51.82 9.82
C LEU A 501 25.02 -52.64 11.10
N MET A 502 23.93 -53.18 11.67
CA MET A 502 24.02 -54.07 12.83
C MET A 502 24.74 -55.39 12.51
N ALA A 503 24.52 -55.96 11.33
CA ALA A 503 25.19 -57.19 10.89
C ALA A 503 26.71 -57.02 10.65
N VAL A 504 27.19 -55.79 10.45
CA VAL A 504 28.62 -55.47 10.28
C VAL A 504 29.30 -55.19 11.64
N SER A 505 28.55 -54.75 12.66
CA SER A 505 29.10 -54.48 14.00
C SER A 505 29.27 -55.73 14.88
N ASP A 506 28.58 -56.85 14.57
CA ASP A 506 28.64 -58.10 15.36
C ASP A 506 29.66 -59.14 14.81
N LYS A 507 30.71 -58.70 14.12
CA LYS A 507 31.82 -59.58 13.65
C LYS A 507 33.21 -59.07 14.00
#